data_AF-A0A239GJ52-F1
#
_entry.id   AF-A0A239GJ52-F1
#
_cell.length_a   1.000
_cell.length_b   1.000
_cell.length_c   1.000
_cell.angle_alpha   90.00
_cell.angle_beta   90.00
_cell.angle_gamma   90.00
#
_symmetry.space_group_name_H-M   'P 1'
#
loop_
_entity.id
_entity.type
_entity.pdbx_description
1 polymer ?
#
loop_
_entity_poly.entity_id
_entity_poly.type
_entity_poly.pdbx_seq_one_letter_code
_entity_poly.pdbx_strand_id
1 'polypeptide(L)' 'MKSYQLRIAQVFRVEREMVVAVEAADLQAAIDLQSESDAPAFDDPSWRSTWSLESEEVSSAQRPSRSL' A
#
# COMPACT_ATOMS: atom_id res chain seq x y z
N MET A 1 -24.44 -29.84 -17.14
CA MET A 1 -23.88 -28.89 -16.15
C MET A 1 -24.28 -27.47 -16.52
N LYS A 2 -24.38 -26.56 -15.55
CA LYS A 2 -24.68 -25.14 -15.77
C LYS A 2 -23.50 -24.30 -15.27
N SER A 3 -23.23 -23.20 -15.97
CA SER A 3 -22.20 -22.22 -15.61
C SER A 3 -22.83 -21.04 -14.87
N TYR A 4 -22.12 -20.53 -13.86
CA TYR A 4 -22.52 -19.36 -13.08
C TYR A 4 -21.41 -18.30 -13.13
N GLN A 5 -21.78 -17.03 -13.05
CA GLN A 5 -20.83 -15.92 -12.97
C GLN A 5 -20.68 -15.46 -11.51
N LEU A 6 -19.44 -15.44 -11.05
CA LEU A 6 -19.06 -15.00 -9.71
C LEU A 6 -18.15 -13.77 -9.83
N ARG A 7 -18.19 -12.89 -8.84
CA ARG A 7 -17.23 -11.81 -8.62
C ARG A 7 -16.30 -12.22 -7.50
N ILE A 8 -15.00 -12.02 -7.71
CA ILE A 8 -13.97 -12.16 -6.69
C ILE A 8 -13.40 -10.77 -6.43
N ALA A 9 -13.38 -10.33 -5.18
CA ALA A 9 -12.80 -9.07 -4.75
C ALA A 9 -11.69 -9.34 -3.74
N GLN A 10 -10.47 -8.92 -4.06
CA GLN A 10 -9.33 -8.98 -3.14
C GLN A 10 -8.95 -7.56 -2.74
N VAL A 11 -8.80 -7.33 -1.45
CA VAL A 11 -8.26 -6.08 -0.91
C VAL A 11 -6.84 -6.35 -0.45
N PHE A 12 -5.90 -5.62 -1.04
CA PHE A 12 -4.49 -5.69 -0.67
C PHE A 12 -4.09 -4.43 0.09
N ARG A 13 -3.22 -4.61 1.08
CA ARG A 13 -2.44 -3.53 1.67
C ARG A 13 -1.05 -3.56 1.09
N VAL A 14 -0.54 -2.39 0.73
CA VAL A 14 0.84 -2.19 0.26
C VAL A 14 1.57 -1.39 1.31
N GLU A 15 2.65 -1.95 1.83
CA GLU A 15 3.60 -1.25 2.68
C GLU A 15 4.87 -1.01 1.87
N ARG A 16 5.36 0.24 1.86
CA ARG A 16 6.62 0.62 1.23
C ARG A 16 7.56 1.15 2.29
N GLU A 17 8.77 0.62 2.32
CA GLU A 17 9.81 1.01 3.26
C GLU A 17 11.11 1.32 2.53
N MET A 18 11.90 2.23 3.10
CA MET A 18 13.28 2.47 2.67
C MET A 18 14.11 2.89 3.88
N VAL A 19 15.42 2.73 3.74
CA VAL A 19 16.38 3.22 4.72
C VAL A 19 17.19 4.33 4.06
N VAL A 20 17.18 5.50 4.67
CA VAL A 20 17.93 6.68 4.22
C VAL A 20 19.04 7.01 5.21
N ALA A 21 20.15 7.54 4.70
CA ALA A 21 21.22 8.08 5.52
C ALA A 21 21.03 9.60 5.64
N VAL A 22 20.95 10.10 6.87
CA VAL A 22 20.78 11.53 7.16
C VAL A 22 21.94 11.97 8.05
N GLU A 23 22.65 13.01 7.63
CA GLU A 23 23.69 13.64 8.45
C GLU A 23 23.04 14.64 9.40
N ALA A 24 23.16 14.40 10.71
CA ALA A 24 22.61 15.27 11.75
C ALA A 24 23.45 15.19 13.02
N ALA A 25 23.21 16.12 13.96
CA ALA A 25 23.93 16.16 15.24
C ALA A 25 23.59 14.97 16.16
N ASP A 26 22.37 14.46 16.09
CA ASP A 26 21.88 13.30 16.83
C ASP A 26 20.68 12.63 16.11
N LEU A 27 20.15 11.56 16.70
CA LEU A 27 19.04 10.79 16.11
C LEU A 27 17.75 11.60 16.03
N GLN A 28 17.43 12.42 17.03
CA GLN A 28 16.19 13.20 17.02
C GLN A 28 16.25 14.26 15.94
N ALA A 29 17.38 14.96 15.81
CA ALA A 29 17.62 15.91 14.74
C ALA A 29 17.52 15.25 13.34
N ALA A 30 18.00 14.01 13.18
CA ALA A 30 17.86 13.27 11.93
C ALA A 30 16.38 12.96 11.60
N ILE A 31 15.58 12.58 12.60
CA ILE A 31 14.13 12.33 12.43
C ILE A 31 13.40 13.61 12.06
N ASP A 32 13.69 14.71 12.76
CA ASP A 32 13.04 16.00 12.53
C ASP A 32 13.36 16.51 11.12
N LEU A 33 14.63 16.50 10.71
CA LEU A 33 15.07 16.88 9.36
C LEU A 33 14.39 16.04 8.27
N GLN A 34 14.30 14.72 8.46
CA GLN A 34 13.67 13.83 7.49
C GLN A 34 12.14 14.00 7.45
N SER A 35 11.51 14.35 8.57
CA SER A 35 10.06 14.56 8.66
C SER A 35 9.61 15.86 8.00
N GLU A 36 10.49 16.86 7.93
CA GLU A 36 10.25 18.13 7.22
C GLU A 36 10.61 18.06 5.72
N SER A 37 11.29 17.00 5.30
CA SER A 37 11.70 16.79 3.90
C SER A 37 10.63 16.04 3.10
N ASP A 38 10.59 16.29 1.79
CA ASP A 38 9.79 15.45 0.89
C ASP A 38 10.29 14.00 0.94
N ALA A 39 9.35 13.06 0.84
CA ALA A 39 9.71 11.65 0.68
C ALA A 39 10.53 11.46 -0.61
N PRO A 40 11.49 10.52 -0.64
CA PRO A 40 12.22 10.20 -1.86
C PRO A 40 11.28 9.83 -3.01
N ALA A 41 11.77 10.01 -4.23
CA ALA A 41 10.98 9.80 -5.44
C ALA A 41 10.25 8.45 -5.41
N PHE A 42 9.00 8.43 -5.88
CA PHE A 42 8.15 7.24 -5.77
C PHE A 42 8.76 6.03 -6.45
N ASP A 43 9.55 6.21 -7.50
CA ASP A 43 10.21 5.18 -8.29
C ASP A 43 11.66 4.90 -7.87
N ASP A 44 12.12 5.45 -6.75
CA ASP A 44 13.46 5.16 -6.22
C ASP A 44 13.64 3.64 -6.01
N PRO A 45 14.71 3.03 -6.56
CA PRO A 45 14.92 1.59 -6.50
C PRO A 45 15.20 1.08 -5.07
N SER A 46 15.51 1.98 -4.13
CA SER A 46 15.76 1.65 -2.73
C SER A 46 14.46 1.35 -1.96
N TRP A 47 13.30 1.72 -2.51
CA TRP A 47 12.02 1.33 -1.96
C TRP A 47 11.83 -0.18 -2.02
N ARG A 48 11.53 -0.78 -0.87
CA ARG A 48 11.06 -2.15 -0.77
C ARG A 48 9.56 -2.13 -0.55
N SER A 49 8.84 -2.98 -1.27
CA SER A 49 7.39 -3.03 -1.19
C SER A 49 6.93 -4.43 -0.80
N THR A 50 6.06 -4.50 0.20
CA THR A 50 5.43 -5.74 0.64
C THR A 50 3.93 -5.63 0.40
N TRP A 51 3.33 -6.70 -0.11
CA TRP A 51 1.90 -6.80 -0.37
C TRP A 51 1.31 -7.86 0.56
N SER A 52 0.29 -7.49 1.32
CA SER A 52 -0.52 -8.43 2.11
C SER A 52 -1.94 -8.46 1.58
N LEU A 53 -2.50 -9.67 1.47
CA LEU A 53 -3.93 -9.85 1.25
C LEU A 53 -4.64 -9.63 2.58
N GLU A 54 -5.48 -8.60 2.65
CA GLU A 54 -6.24 -8.27 3.85
C GLU A 54 -7.60 -8.98 3.85
N SER A 55 -8.26 -9.02 2.70
CA SER A 55 -9.51 -9.74 2.54
C SER A 55 -9.71 -10.27 1.12
N GLU A 56 -10.45 -11.37 1.05
CA GLU A 56 -10.94 -11.94 -0.20
C GLU A 56 -12.42 -12.27 -0.03
N GLU A 57 -13.24 -11.80 -0.96
CA GLU A 57 -14.67 -12.05 -0.97
C GLU A 57 -15.10 -12.61 -2.32
N VAL A 58 -15.98 -13.61 -2.29
CA VAL A 58 -16.64 -14.16 -3.47
C VAL A 58 -18.13 -13.88 -3.37
N SER A 59 -18.68 -13.21 -4.37
CA SER A 59 -20.11 -12.91 -4.46
C SER A 59 -20.67 -13.35 -5.82
N SER A 60 -22.00 -13.35 -5.98
CA SER A 60 -22.56 -13.40 -7.33
C SER A 60 -22.12 -12.16 -8.12
N ALA A 61 -22.00 -12.28 -9.44
CA ALA A 61 -21.61 -11.16 -10.31
C ALA A 61 -22.71 -10.07 -10.46
N GLN A 62 -23.79 -10.13 -9.67
CA GLN A 62 -24.81 -9.09 -9.67
C GLN A 62 -24.21 -7.78 -9.14
N ARG A 63 -24.30 -6.73 -9.95
CA ARG A 63 -23.79 -5.40 -9.59
C ARG A 63 -24.40 -4.96 -8.25
N PRO A 64 -23.61 -4.57 -7.25
CA PRO A 64 -24.16 -3.88 -6.09
C PRO A 64 -24.75 -2.56 -6.56
N SER A 65 -26.03 -2.33 -6.24
CA SER A 65 -26.65 -1.01 -6.33
C SER A 65 -25.90 -0.09 -5.39
N ARG A 66 -25.00 0.76 -5.90
CA ARG A 66 -24.43 1.84 -5.09
C ARG A 66 -25.57 2.82 -4.81
N SER A 67 -26.06 2.85 -3.57
CA SER A 67 -26.76 4.03 -3.06
C SER A 67 -25.72 5.11 -2.82
N LEU A 68 -25.88 6.25 -3.50
CA LEU A 68 -25.14 7.49 -3.26
C LEU A 68 -25.63 8.15 -1.97
#